data_AF-A0A1G9DHU3-F1
#
_entry.id   AF-A0A1G9DHU3-F1
#
_cell.length_a   1.000
_cell.length_b   1.000
_cell.length_c   1.000
_cell.angle_alpha   90.00
_cell.angle_beta   90.00
_cell.angle_gamma   90.00
#
_symmetry.space_group_name_H-M   'P 1'
#
loop_
_entity.id
_entity.type
_entity.pdbx_description
1 polymer ?
#
loop_
_entity_poly.entity_id
_entity_poly.type
_entity_poly.pdbx_seq_one_letter_code
_entity_poly.pdbx_strand_id
1 'polypeptide(L)'
;MSNRKLTKEVDFILEWDKAITENWADTDESVGLVKPIKPSHTASIINGETRTPHSPLGHTPEVKLDTPHWPLPSEAVSGGSLPEDEWADDPTIGHWAMATNPEDEAIRLLDHICVAHEGSALVVTDKRIAVVIESHLLKTKSKNENATNGSLINKALHLARPAQEATEKINSKDTDASISTLHEIEIKKVEKTQPLPLGKQIPKRRYYVVDFTDGSRFCHATE
;
A
#
# COMPACT_ATOMS: atom_id res chain seq x y z
N MET A 1 -24.64 5.60 -12.78
CA MET A 1 -23.67 6.20 -11.85
C MET A 1 -23.46 7.66 -12.25
N SER A 2 -23.46 8.60 -11.30
CA SER A 2 -23.44 10.05 -11.58
C SER A 2 -22.05 10.54 -12.03
N ASN A 3 -21.97 11.33 -13.10
CA ASN A 3 -20.72 11.94 -13.62
C ASN A 3 -19.86 12.61 -12.54
N ARG A 4 -20.50 13.15 -11.49
CA ARG A 4 -19.80 13.82 -10.38
C ARG A 4 -18.94 12.90 -9.53
N LYS A 5 -19.28 11.61 -9.42
CA LYS A 5 -18.48 10.63 -8.66
C LYS A 5 -17.21 10.24 -9.42
N LEU A 6 -17.35 10.07 -10.74
CA LEU A 6 -16.23 9.78 -11.65
C LEU A 6 -15.21 10.92 -11.67
N THR A 7 -15.66 12.18 -11.71
CA THR A 7 -14.74 13.34 -11.67
C THR A 7 -13.92 13.37 -10.38
N LYS A 8 -14.56 13.16 -9.22
CA LYS A 8 -13.85 13.15 -7.94
C LYS A 8 -12.81 12.03 -7.81
N GLU A 9 -13.11 10.85 -8.34
CA GLU A 9 -12.18 9.71 -8.31
C GLU A 9 -10.97 9.98 -9.22
N VAL A 10 -11.20 10.58 -10.39
CA VAL A 10 -10.12 10.98 -11.31
C VAL A 10 -9.25 12.07 -10.68
N ASP A 11 -9.86 13.12 -10.12
CA ASP A 11 -9.13 14.20 -9.46
C ASP A 11 -8.25 13.67 -8.32
N PHE A 12 -8.79 12.76 -7.50
CA PHE A 12 -8.04 12.14 -6.40
C PHE A 12 -6.85 11.31 -6.88
N ILE A 13 -6.99 10.54 -7.97
CA ILE A 13 -5.86 9.79 -8.55
C ILE A 13 -4.80 10.76 -9.09
N LEU A 14 -5.19 11.85 -9.74
CA LEU A 14 -4.27 12.86 -10.25
C LEU A 14 -3.52 13.59 -9.14
N GLU A 15 -4.16 13.83 -7.99
CA GLU A 15 -3.51 14.41 -6.81
C GLU A 15 -2.39 13.51 -6.28
N TRP A 16 -2.65 12.20 -6.14
CA TRP A 16 -1.64 11.23 -5.74
C TRP A 16 -0.51 11.11 -6.76
N ASP A 17 -0.85 11.01 -8.05
CA ASP A 17 0.11 10.87 -9.14
C ASP A 17 1.08 12.06 -9.18
N LYS A 18 0.54 13.28 -9.06
CA LYS A 18 1.33 14.50 -8.97
C LYS A 18 2.22 14.51 -7.73
N ALA A 19 1.66 14.26 -6.54
CA ALA A 19 2.43 14.27 -5.29
C ALA A 19 3.56 13.24 -5.30
N ILE A 20 3.30 12.05 -5.86
CA ILE A 20 4.31 11.00 -5.98
C ILE A 20 5.42 11.40 -6.96
N THR A 21 5.06 11.87 -8.15
CA THR A 21 6.02 12.19 -9.20
C THR A 21 6.86 13.42 -8.88
N GLU A 22 6.28 14.44 -8.24
CA GLU A 22 6.99 15.70 -7.96
C GLU A 22 7.75 15.67 -6.63
N ASN A 23 7.25 14.94 -5.61
CA ASN A 23 7.74 15.09 -4.23
C ASN A 23 8.20 13.80 -3.55
N TRP A 24 7.92 12.61 -4.10
CA TRP A 24 8.31 11.33 -3.49
C TRP A 24 9.33 10.53 -4.30
N ALA A 25 9.15 10.45 -5.62
CA ALA A 25 10.05 9.71 -6.50
C ALA A 25 11.41 10.42 -6.58
N ASP A 26 12.49 9.64 -6.70
CA ASP A 26 13.81 10.21 -6.94
C ASP A 26 13.84 10.90 -8.32
N THR A 27 14.70 11.89 -8.50
CA THR A 27 14.80 12.66 -9.77
C THR A 27 15.16 11.81 -11.00
N ASP A 28 15.74 10.64 -10.78
CA ASP A 28 16.14 9.65 -11.81
C ASP A 28 15.29 8.37 -11.74
N GLU A 29 14.13 8.42 -11.07
CA GLU A 29 13.16 7.33 -10.96
C GLU A 29 11.94 7.61 -11.85
N SER A 30 11.55 6.61 -12.64
CA SER A 30 10.38 6.72 -13.52
C SER A 30 9.17 6.04 -12.87
N VAL A 31 8.12 6.81 -12.59
CA VAL A 31 6.86 6.30 -12.03
C VAL A 31 6.04 5.64 -13.14
N GLY A 32 5.75 4.34 -13.00
CA GLY A 32 4.96 3.58 -13.97
C GLY A 32 3.51 3.35 -13.55
N LEU A 33 3.25 3.28 -12.24
CA LEU A 33 1.92 3.05 -11.70
C LEU A 33 1.74 3.79 -10.38
N VAL A 34 0.62 4.51 -10.26
CA VAL A 34 0.10 5.01 -8.98
C VAL A 34 -1.33 4.51 -8.82
N LYS A 35 -1.59 3.78 -7.74
CA LYS A 35 -2.91 3.20 -7.43
C LYS A 35 -3.29 3.48 -5.98
N PRO A 36 -4.04 4.56 -5.73
CA PRO A 36 -4.68 4.77 -4.43
C PRO A 36 -5.55 3.57 -4.07
N ILE A 37 -5.44 3.13 -2.82
CA ILE A 37 -6.15 1.97 -2.33
C ILE A 37 -7.64 2.29 -2.18
N LYS A 38 -8.49 1.38 -2.66
CA LYS A 38 -9.95 1.50 -2.55
C LYS A 38 -10.45 0.83 -1.28
N PRO A 39 -11.59 1.26 -0.71
CA PRO A 39 -12.24 0.60 0.43
C PRO A 39 -12.47 -0.89 0.17
N SER A 40 -11.66 -1.75 0.80
CA SER A 40 -11.69 -3.20 0.62
C SER A 40 -10.75 -3.90 1.60
N HIS A 41 -11.12 -5.10 2.02
CA HIS A 41 -10.28 -5.96 2.84
C HIS A 41 -9.10 -6.53 2.06
N THR A 42 -8.06 -6.83 2.82
CA THR A 42 -6.92 -7.65 2.42
C THR A 42 -7.19 -9.11 2.80
N ALA A 43 -6.63 -10.05 2.07
CA ALA A 43 -6.66 -11.48 2.38
C ALA A 43 -5.34 -12.15 2.00
N SER A 44 -5.01 -13.26 2.65
CA SER A 44 -3.77 -13.98 2.36
C SER A 44 -3.89 -15.48 2.51
N ILE A 45 -3.06 -16.23 1.78
CA ILE A 45 -2.74 -17.63 2.07
C ILE A 45 -1.26 -17.71 2.47
N ILE A 46 -0.98 -18.23 3.65
CA ILE A 46 0.39 -18.43 4.15
C ILE A 46 0.55 -19.88 4.54
N ASN A 47 1.47 -20.60 3.89
CA ASN A 47 1.69 -22.03 4.12
C ASN A 47 0.37 -22.85 4.05
N GLY A 48 -0.50 -22.52 3.10
CA GLY A 48 -1.81 -23.17 2.91
C GLY A 48 -2.91 -22.72 3.88
N GLU A 49 -2.62 -21.86 4.86
CA GLU A 49 -3.62 -21.31 5.78
C GLU A 49 -4.20 -19.99 5.23
N THR A 50 -5.52 -19.98 4.98
CA THR A 50 -6.26 -18.79 4.57
C THR A 50 -6.49 -17.85 5.76
N ARG A 51 -6.25 -16.56 5.55
CA ARG A 51 -6.48 -15.48 6.52
C ARG A 51 -7.29 -14.38 5.85
N THR A 52 -8.58 -14.35 6.18
CA THR A 52 -9.54 -13.42 5.58
C THR A 52 -10.55 -12.97 6.64
N PRO A 53 -10.63 -11.67 6.96
CA PRO A 53 -9.68 -10.63 6.56
C PRO A 53 -8.26 -10.93 7.08
N HIS A 54 -7.26 -10.52 6.30
CA HIS A 54 -5.88 -10.57 6.74
C HIS A 54 -5.65 -9.56 7.87
N SER A 55 -4.77 -9.91 8.81
CA SER A 55 -4.29 -9.02 9.86
C SER A 55 -2.77 -8.96 9.79
N PRO A 56 -2.14 -7.78 9.96
CA PRO A 56 -0.70 -7.63 9.81
C PRO A 56 0.08 -8.58 10.71
N LEU A 57 1.11 -9.24 10.17
CA LEU A 57 1.85 -10.28 10.90
C LEU A 57 3.23 -9.82 11.38
N GLY A 58 3.90 -8.95 10.64
CA GLY A 58 5.15 -8.37 11.09
C GLY A 58 5.01 -6.90 11.45
N HIS A 59 6.15 -6.26 11.74
CA HIS A 59 6.15 -4.88 12.23
C HIS A 59 5.62 -3.91 11.17
N THR A 60 4.68 -3.05 11.55
CA THR A 60 4.19 -1.95 10.72
C THR A 60 4.26 -0.63 11.49
N PRO A 61 4.45 0.52 10.83
CA PRO A 61 4.30 1.83 11.46
C PRO A 61 2.89 2.02 12.03
N GLU A 62 2.77 2.79 13.11
CA GLU A 62 1.46 3.21 13.61
C GLU A 62 0.91 4.38 12.80
N VAL A 63 -0.36 4.27 12.40
CA VAL A 63 -1.09 5.31 11.65
C VAL A 63 -2.23 5.90 12.46
N LYS A 64 -2.64 7.12 12.10
CA LYS A 64 -3.77 7.88 12.67
C LYS A 64 -5.05 7.63 11.86
N LEU A 65 -5.35 6.36 11.62
CA LEU A 65 -6.56 5.92 10.93
C LEU A 65 -7.38 5.06 11.89
N ASP A 66 -8.69 5.25 11.84
CA ASP A 66 -9.64 4.38 12.53
C ASP A 66 -9.81 3.08 11.75
N THR A 67 -10.09 1.99 12.46
CA THR A 67 -10.43 0.73 11.81
C THR A 67 -11.64 0.92 10.90
N PRO A 68 -11.56 0.54 9.62
CA PRO A 68 -12.64 0.76 8.68
C PRO A 68 -13.84 -0.14 8.99
N HIS A 69 -15.03 0.37 8.77
CA HIS A 69 -16.29 -0.35 8.95
C HIS A 69 -16.83 -0.84 7.60
N TRP A 70 -16.02 -1.66 6.90
CA TRP A 70 -16.40 -2.23 5.61
C TRP A 70 -17.27 -3.49 5.78
N PRO A 71 -18.07 -3.86 4.76
CA PRO A 71 -18.72 -5.17 4.74
C PRO A 71 -17.69 -6.29 4.81
N LEU A 72 -17.92 -7.25 5.71
CA LEU A 72 -17.04 -8.41 5.86
C LEU A 72 -17.05 -9.28 4.59
N PRO A 73 -15.94 -9.98 4.30
CA PRO A 73 -15.90 -10.96 3.23
C PRO A 73 -16.92 -12.08 3.43
N SER A 74 -17.38 -12.65 2.33
CA SER A 74 -18.34 -13.76 2.36
C SER A 74 -17.79 -14.95 3.14
N GLU A 75 -18.69 -15.78 3.67
CA GLU A 75 -18.31 -17.00 4.40
C GLU A 75 -17.48 -17.96 3.53
N ALA A 76 -17.73 -17.99 2.22
CA ALA A 76 -16.98 -18.84 1.29
C ALA A 76 -15.50 -18.45 1.21
N VAL A 77 -15.20 -17.15 1.11
CA VAL A 77 -13.82 -16.64 1.12
C VAL A 77 -13.21 -16.78 2.51
N SER A 78 -13.96 -16.39 3.55
CA SER A 78 -13.48 -16.41 4.94
C SER A 78 -13.20 -17.83 5.43
N GLY A 79 -13.98 -18.81 5.00
CA GLY A 79 -13.82 -20.23 5.30
C GLY A 79 -12.80 -20.96 4.41
N GLY A 80 -12.12 -20.27 3.50
CA GLY A 80 -11.10 -20.86 2.63
C GLY A 80 -11.59 -22.00 1.73
N SER A 81 -12.90 -22.03 1.45
CA SER A 81 -13.55 -23.14 0.74
C SER A 81 -13.64 -22.92 -0.78
N LEU A 82 -12.99 -21.87 -1.28
CA LEU A 82 -13.00 -21.49 -2.68
C LEU A 82 -11.83 -22.14 -3.43
N PRO A 83 -12.08 -22.79 -4.59
CA PRO A 83 -11.02 -23.28 -5.44
C PRO A 83 -10.30 -22.13 -6.16
N GLU A 84 -8.99 -22.30 -6.36
CA GLU A 84 -8.16 -21.44 -7.21
C GLU A 84 -8.28 -19.93 -6.90
N ASP A 85 -8.82 -19.17 -7.84
CA ASP A 85 -8.92 -17.71 -7.86
C ASP A 85 -10.34 -17.18 -7.65
N GLU A 86 -11.29 -18.03 -7.22
CA GLU A 86 -12.69 -17.64 -6.99
C GLU A 86 -12.86 -16.56 -5.91
N TRP A 87 -11.88 -16.41 -5.02
CA TRP A 87 -11.84 -15.30 -4.06
C TRP A 87 -11.90 -13.93 -4.74
N ALA A 88 -11.43 -13.83 -5.99
CA ALA A 88 -11.38 -12.59 -6.74
C ALA A 88 -12.77 -12.05 -7.13
N ASP A 89 -13.81 -12.89 -7.04
CA ASP A 89 -15.21 -12.54 -7.30
C ASP A 89 -15.90 -11.89 -6.08
N ASP A 90 -15.27 -11.94 -4.89
CA ASP A 90 -15.79 -11.25 -3.71
C ASP A 90 -15.42 -9.76 -3.75
N PRO A 91 -16.40 -8.86 -3.88
CA PRO A 91 -16.14 -7.42 -4.05
C PRO A 91 -15.55 -6.76 -2.80
N THR A 92 -15.60 -7.42 -1.65
CA THR A 92 -15.01 -6.91 -0.41
C THR A 92 -13.50 -7.12 -0.36
N ILE A 93 -12.94 -7.98 -1.22
CA ILE A 93 -11.50 -8.23 -1.32
C ILE A 93 -10.91 -7.36 -2.42
N GLY A 94 -9.95 -6.50 -2.06
CA GLY A 94 -9.20 -5.68 -3.01
C GLY A 94 -7.77 -6.19 -3.23
N HIS A 95 -7.23 -6.89 -2.24
CA HIS A 95 -5.83 -7.31 -2.23
C HIS A 95 -5.71 -8.73 -1.71
N TRP A 96 -4.88 -9.52 -2.38
CA TRP A 96 -4.61 -10.90 -2.01
C TRP A 96 -3.11 -11.17 -2.05
N ALA A 97 -2.58 -11.88 -1.05
CA ALA A 97 -1.20 -12.34 -1.06
C ALA A 97 -1.10 -13.86 -0.85
N MET A 98 -0.16 -14.49 -1.52
CA MET A 98 0.16 -15.91 -1.36
C MET A 98 1.64 -16.05 -1.06
N ALA A 99 1.96 -16.80 0.00
CA ALA A 99 3.33 -16.94 0.47
C ALA A 99 3.54 -18.26 1.22
N THR A 100 4.80 -18.63 1.43
CA THR A 100 5.15 -19.73 2.32
C THR A 100 5.38 -19.23 3.74
N ASN A 101 5.97 -18.04 3.90
CA ASN A 101 6.29 -17.47 5.21
C ASN A 101 5.64 -16.09 5.40
N PRO A 102 5.36 -15.68 6.66
CA PRO A 102 4.89 -14.34 6.97
C PRO A 102 5.86 -13.21 6.61
N GLU A 103 7.15 -13.53 6.47
CA GLU A 103 8.20 -12.56 6.16
C GLU A 103 8.43 -12.39 4.64
N ASP A 104 7.75 -13.18 3.80
CA ASP A 104 7.88 -13.07 2.35
C ASP A 104 7.32 -11.73 1.85
N GLU A 105 7.89 -11.21 0.77
CA GLU A 105 7.69 -9.85 0.25
C GLU A 105 6.21 -9.50 0.01
N ALA A 106 5.43 -10.44 -0.53
CA ALA A 106 4.00 -10.22 -0.76
C ALA A 106 3.22 -9.99 0.54
N ILE A 107 3.57 -10.69 1.63
CA ILE A 107 2.91 -10.52 2.94
C ILE A 107 3.34 -9.20 3.56
N ARG A 108 4.64 -8.87 3.51
CA ARG A 108 5.13 -7.58 4.01
C ARG A 108 4.49 -6.40 3.29
N LEU A 109 4.29 -6.49 1.98
CA LEU A 109 3.54 -5.47 1.22
C LEU A 109 2.08 -5.39 1.67
N LEU A 110 1.41 -6.53 1.83
CA LEU A 110 0.01 -6.62 2.23
C LEU A 110 -0.22 -6.08 3.65
N ASP A 111 0.67 -6.35 4.60
CA ASP A 111 0.63 -5.84 5.98
C ASP A 111 0.51 -4.30 5.98
N HIS A 112 1.29 -3.62 5.14
CA HIS A 112 1.31 -2.15 5.09
C HIS A 112 0.08 -1.56 4.41
N ILE A 113 -0.48 -2.23 3.41
CA ILE A 113 -1.80 -1.89 2.85
C ILE A 113 -2.89 -2.10 3.91
N CYS A 114 -2.80 -3.19 4.66
CA CYS A 114 -3.79 -3.56 5.67
C CYS A 114 -3.88 -2.51 6.78
N VAL A 115 -2.76 -1.91 7.21
CA VAL A 115 -2.78 -0.86 8.25
C VAL A 115 -3.14 0.52 7.73
N ALA A 116 -2.92 0.81 6.44
CA ALA A 116 -3.09 2.15 5.91
C ALA A 116 -4.36 2.35 5.07
N HIS A 117 -4.99 1.25 4.65
CA HIS A 117 -6.33 1.25 4.05
C HIS A 117 -6.41 2.20 2.83
N GLU A 118 -7.55 2.88 2.64
CA GLU A 118 -7.74 3.95 1.65
C GLU A 118 -6.88 5.20 1.88
N GLY A 119 -6.15 5.30 2.99
CA GLY A 119 -5.17 6.36 3.24
C GLY A 119 -3.85 6.15 2.48
N SER A 120 -3.69 5.04 1.77
CA SER A 120 -2.46 4.66 1.08
C SER A 120 -2.60 4.53 -0.43
N ALA A 121 -1.46 4.45 -1.10
CA ALA A 121 -1.35 4.08 -2.50
C ALA A 121 -0.27 3.01 -2.74
N LEU A 122 -0.52 2.13 -3.71
CA LEU A 122 0.50 1.28 -4.29
C LEU A 122 1.19 2.03 -5.42
N VAL A 123 2.51 2.10 -5.38
CA VAL A 123 3.35 2.78 -6.36
C VAL A 123 4.33 1.79 -6.96
N VAL A 124 4.47 1.82 -8.29
CA VAL A 124 5.47 1.03 -9.00
C VAL A 124 6.29 1.96 -9.86
N THR A 125 7.61 1.85 -9.72
CA THR A 125 8.60 2.58 -10.50
C THR A 125 9.52 1.61 -11.22
N ASP A 126 10.44 2.13 -12.02
CA ASP A 126 11.55 1.38 -12.58
C ASP A 126 12.59 0.92 -11.55
N LYS A 127 12.49 1.35 -10.28
CA LYS A 127 13.42 1.02 -9.19
C LYS A 127 12.81 0.20 -8.06
N ARG A 128 11.51 0.36 -7.78
CA ARG A 128 10.85 -0.27 -6.61
C ARG A 128 9.34 -0.36 -6.74
N ILE A 129 8.77 -1.22 -5.90
CA ILE A 129 7.35 -1.22 -5.55
C ILE A 129 7.25 -0.67 -4.12
N ALA A 130 6.32 0.25 -3.88
CA ALA A 130 6.14 0.85 -2.56
C ALA A 130 4.67 0.96 -2.17
N VAL A 131 4.41 0.86 -0.87
CA VAL A 131 3.17 1.34 -0.25
C VAL A 131 3.50 2.67 0.39
N VAL A 132 2.76 3.71 0.00
CA VAL A 132 2.95 5.07 0.48
C VAL A 132 1.70 5.59 1.16
N ILE A 133 1.86 6.59 2.03
CA ILE A 133 0.80 7.22 2.81
C ILE A 133 1.05 8.73 2.87
N GLU A 134 0.00 9.54 3.06
CA GLU A 134 0.21 10.94 3.42
C GLU A 134 0.90 11.06 4.78
N SER A 135 2.02 11.79 4.84
CA SER A 135 2.92 11.87 5.99
C SER A 135 2.21 12.28 7.29
N HIS A 136 1.17 13.11 7.21
CA HIS A 136 0.45 13.59 8.39
C HIS A 136 -0.35 12.49 9.11
N LEU A 137 -0.65 11.38 8.42
CA LEU A 137 -1.32 10.20 8.97
C LEU A 137 -0.39 9.31 9.78
N LEU A 138 0.93 9.49 9.69
CA LEU A 138 1.87 8.74 10.53
C LEU A 138 1.87 9.26 11.98
N LYS A 139 1.89 8.35 12.95
CA LYS A 139 2.15 8.72 14.35
C LYS A 139 3.64 8.93 14.57
N THR A 140 4.05 10.18 14.76
CA THR A 140 5.38 10.51 15.28
C THR A 140 5.46 10.04 16.73
N LYS A 141 6.39 9.12 17.04
CA LYS A 141 6.69 8.77 18.43
C LYS A 141 7.16 10.03 19.17
N SER A 142 6.31 10.56 20.04
CA SER A 142 6.71 11.60 20.99
C SER A 142 7.86 11.06 21.82
N LYS A 143 9.03 11.69 21.68
CA LYS A 143 10.22 11.37 22.45
C LYS A 143 10.04 11.99 23.85
N ASN A 144 9.33 11.31 24.74
CA ASN A 144 9.28 11.72 26.13
C ASN A 144 10.50 11.20 26.90
N GLU A 145 11.09 12.15 27.61
CA GLU A 145 12.32 12.13 28.37
C GLU A 145 12.23 11.23 29.60
N ASN A 146 13.16 10.27 29.74
CA ASN A 146 14.11 10.20 30.87
C ASN A 146 14.94 8.90 30.83
N ALA A 147 16.20 9.05 31.27
CA ALA A 147 17.19 8.02 31.63
C ALA A 147 18.22 7.56 30.57
N THR A 148 19.31 8.34 30.54
CA THR A 148 20.73 7.92 30.72
C THR A 148 21.44 7.05 29.68
N ASN A 149 22.40 7.71 29.02
CA ASN A 149 23.76 7.28 28.70
C ASN A 149 23.96 5.85 28.22
N GLY A 150 24.17 5.70 26.91
CA GLY A 150 24.79 4.52 26.33
C GLY A 150 24.45 4.39 24.85
N SER A 151 25.39 4.79 24.01
CA SER A 151 25.42 4.56 22.56
C SER A 151 24.92 3.16 22.19
N LEU A 152 24.14 3.04 21.10
CA LEU A 152 24.51 2.28 19.89
C LEU A 152 23.33 2.26 18.87
N ILE A 153 23.51 3.04 17.79
CA ILE A 153 23.19 2.73 16.39
C ILE A 153 21.71 2.43 16.03
N ASN A 154 20.94 3.49 15.74
CA ASN A 154 19.80 3.43 14.82
C ASN A 154 20.21 3.98 13.45
N LYS A 155 20.47 3.07 12.50
CA LYS A 155 20.66 3.37 11.08
C LYS A 155 19.35 3.15 10.35
N ALA A 156 18.64 4.24 10.05
CA ALA A 156 17.75 4.41 8.90
C ALA A 156 17.16 5.83 8.96
N LEU A 157 17.92 6.82 8.48
CA LEU A 157 17.41 8.15 8.17
C LEU A 157 18.20 8.64 6.95
N HIS A 158 17.64 8.43 5.76
CA HIS A 158 18.15 9.08 4.57
C HIS A 158 17.55 10.50 4.50
N LEU A 159 18.37 11.45 4.92
CA LEU A 159 18.58 12.79 4.36
C LEU A 159 17.35 13.62 3.96
N ALA A 160 16.82 14.40 4.90
CA ALA A 160 16.36 15.76 4.62
C ALA A 160 17.49 16.73 5.02
N ARG A 161 18.07 17.45 4.04
CA ARG A 161 19.04 18.53 4.27
C ARG A 161 18.29 19.87 4.37
N PRO A 162 18.67 20.79 5.28
CA PRO A 162 17.86 21.98 5.56
C PRO A 162 18.13 23.08 4.53
N ALA A 163 17.05 23.71 4.05
CA ALA A 163 17.10 25.05 3.47
C ALA A 163 16.52 26.03 4.49
N GLN A 164 17.40 26.66 5.28
CA GLN A 164 17.09 27.96 5.87
C GLN A 164 17.34 29.00 4.78
N GLU A 165 16.26 29.56 4.24
CA GLU A 165 16.14 30.96 3.75
C GLU A 165 14.82 31.11 2.99
N ALA A 166 13.79 31.59 3.68
CA ALA A 166 12.76 32.50 3.16
C ALA A 166 11.67 32.69 4.22
N THR A 167 11.88 33.68 5.08
CA THR A 167 10.77 34.35 5.77
C THR A 167 9.90 35.03 4.70
N GLU A 168 8.58 35.00 4.92
CA GLU A 168 7.55 35.73 4.17
C GLU A 168 7.17 35.21 2.77
N LYS A 169 6.17 34.32 2.74
CA LYS A 169 4.92 34.59 2.02
C LYS A 169 3.79 33.71 2.54
N ILE A 170 2.99 34.32 3.40
CA ILE A 170 1.61 33.91 3.64
C ILE A 170 0.87 34.02 2.29
N ASN A 171 0.02 33.02 2.01
CA ASN A 171 -1.06 32.99 1.02
C ASN A 171 -0.83 32.16 -0.28
N SER A 172 -0.96 30.84 -0.17
CA SER A 172 -1.79 30.04 -1.08
C SER A 172 -2.30 28.80 -0.32
N LYS A 173 -3.55 28.40 -0.60
CA LYS A 173 -4.03 27.05 -0.28
C LYS A 173 -3.26 26.07 -1.17
N ASP A 174 -2.08 25.65 -0.74
CA ASP A 174 -1.41 24.48 -1.28
C ASP A 174 -1.25 23.50 -0.13
N THR A 175 -2.15 22.52 -0.07
CA THR A 175 -1.91 21.31 0.70
C THR A 175 -0.80 20.56 0.00
N ASP A 176 0.45 20.93 0.31
CA ASP A 176 1.63 20.18 -0.09
C ASP A 176 1.64 18.89 0.75
N ALA A 177 0.80 17.94 0.33
CA ALA A 177 0.63 16.66 0.99
C ALA A 177 1.93 15.88 0.82
N SER A 178 2.85 16.06 1.76
CA SER A 178 4.07 15.25 1.85
C SER A 178 3.67 13.77 1.90
N ILE A 179 4.29 12.96 1.06
CA ILE A 179 4.09 11.52 0.98
C ILE A 179 5.23 10.81 1.70
N SER A 180 4.91 9.80 2.51
CA SER A 180 5.86 8.95 3.22
C SER A 180 5.77 7.51 2.74
N THR A 181 6.90 6.81 2.71
CA THR A 181 6.95 5.37 2.44
C THR A 181 6.61 4.58 3.70
N LEU A 182 5.64 3.66 3.60
CA LEU A 182 5.36 2.67 4.64
C LEU A 182 6.23 1.43 4.45
N HIS A 183 6.35 0.97 3.21
CA HIS A 183 7.17 -0.18 2.84
C HIS A 183 7.61 -0.07 1.39
N GLU A 184 8.80 -0.58 1.09
CA GLU A 184 9.34 -0.62 -0.25
C GLU A 184 10.08 -1.93 -0.51
N ILE A 185 10.00 -2.37 -1.76
CA ILE A 185 10.61 -3.58 -2.28
C ILE A 185 11.39 -3.18 -3.52
N GLU A 186 12.69 -3.43 -3.52
CA GLU A 186 13.53 -3.19 -4.69
C GLU A 186 13.05 -3.98 -5.90
N ILE A 187 13.04 -3.37 -7.09
CA ILE A 187 12.53 -4.00 -8.31
C ILE A 187 13.27 -5.30 -8.67
N LYS A 188 14.54 -5.44 -8.24
CA LYS A 188 15.32 -6.67 -8.45
C LYS A 188 14.75 -7.90 -7.72
N LYS A 189 13.89 -7.70 -6.72
CA LYS A 189 13.18 -8.76 -6.00
C LYS A 189 11.87 -9.15 -6.69
N VAL A 190 11.48 -8.45 -7.74
CA VAL A 190 10.30 -8.74 -8.56
C VAL A 190 10.72 -9.64 -9.71
N GLU A 191 10.13 -10.83 -9.77
CA GLU A 191 10.33 -11.76 -10.88
C GLU A 191 9.48 -11.36 -12.08
N LYS A 192 8.22 -11.00 -11.85
CA LYS A 192 7.28 -10.67 -12.92
C LYS A 192 6.17 -9.74 -12.43
N THR A 193 5.73 -8.84 -13.32
CA THR A 193 4.47 -8.10 -13.15
C THR A 193 3.58 -8.32 -14.36
N GLN A 194 2.27 -8.46 -14.13
CA GLN A 194 1.32 -8.71 -15.21
C GLN A 194 -0.12 -8.37 -14.79
N PRO A 195 -0.93 -7.81 -15.70
CA PRO A 195 -2.37 -7.76 -15.49
C PRO A 195 -2.98 -9.14 -15.76
N LEU A 196 -3.71 -9.70 -14.80
CA LEU A 196 -4.42 -10.98 -14.95
C LEU A 196 -5.92 -10.84 -14.68
N PRO A 197 -6.79 -11.38 -15.55
CA PRO A 197 -8.20 -11.53 -15.22
C PRO A 197 -8.36 -12.72 -14.25
N LEU A 198 -8.86 -12.46 -13.05
CA LEU A 198 -9.09 -13.47 -12.02
C LEU A 198 -10.58 -13.66 -11.75
N GLY A 199 -10.92 -14.78 -11.11
CA GLY A 199 -12.29 -15.14 -10.76
C GLY A 199 -13.04 -15.82 -11.90
N LYS A 200 -14.33 -16.09 -11.67
CA LYS A 200 -15.22 -16.79 -12.60
C LYS A 200 -16.35 -15.91 -13.12
N GLN A 201 -16.58 -14.73 -12.54
CA GLN A 201 -17.56 -13.77 -13.05
C GLN A 201 -17.21 -13.26 -14.46
N ILE A 202 -18.23 -12.90 -15.25
CA ILE A 202 -18.07 -12.34 -16.59
C ILE A 202 -18.77 -10.95 -16.65
N PRO A 203 -18.05 -9.87 -17.01
CA PRO A 203 -16.62 -9.83 -17.31
C PRO A 203 -15.75 -10.10 -16.07
N LYS A 204 -14.60 -10.75 -16.28
CA LYS A 204 -13.65 -11.03 -15.18
C LYS A 204 -13.01 -9.74 -14.70
N ARG A 205 -12.87 -9.62 -13.38
CA ARG A 205 -12.16 -8.51 -12.74
C ARG A 205 -10.66 -8.64 -13.02
N ARG A 206 -10.00 -7.51 -13.29
CA ARG A 206 -8.56 -7.45 -13.57
C ARG A 206 -7.78 -7.16 -12.31
N TYR A 207 -6.65 -7.83 -12.17
CA TYR A 207 -5.70 -7.65 -11.08
C TYR A 207 -4.33 -7.33 -11.63
N TYR A 208 -3.64 -6.39 -11.00
CA TYR A 208 -2.21 -6.21 -11.12
C TYR A 208 -1.54 -7.25 -10.23
N VAL A 209 -0.83 -8.19 -10.85
CA VAL A 209 -0.17 -9.30 -10.16
C VAL A 209 1.34 -9.09 -10.19
N VAL A 210 1.96 -9.29 -9.03
CA VAL A 210 3.39 -9.23 -8.80
C VAL A 210 3.84 -10.58 -8.27
N ASP A 211 4.72 -11.24 -9.01
CA ASP A 211 5.45 -12.43 -8.57
C ASP A 211 6.83 -11.99 -8.08
N PHE A 212 7.19 -12.38 -6.86
CA PHE A 212 8.47 -12.04 -6.24
C PHE A 212 9.46 -13.20 -6.31
N THR A 213 10.76 -12.87 -6.27
CA THR A 213 11.87 -13.84 -6.34
C THR A 213 11.95 -14.81 -5.16
N ASP A 214 11.25 -14.53 -4.06
CA ASP A 214 11.09 -15.45 -2.92
C ASP A 214 9.96 -16.47 -3.14
N GLY A 215 9.28 -16.43 -4.29
CA GLY A 215 8.17 -17.31 -4.65
C GLY A 215 6.80 -16.83 -4.14
N SER A 216 6.73 -15.70 -3.43
CA SER A 216 5.47 -15.10 -3.01
C SER A 216 4.80 -14.31 -4.14
N ARG A 217 3.48 -14.15 -4.04
CA ARG A 217 2.65 -13.45 -5.03
C ARG A 217 1.73 -12.45 -4.35
N PHE A 218 1.65 -11.25 -4.92
CA PHE A 218 0.69 -10.21 -4.54
C PHE A 218 -0.24 -9.88 -5.70
N CYS A 219 -1.53 -9.70 -5.40
CA CYS A 219 -2.58 -9.34 -6.35
C CYS A 219 -3.31 -8.09 -5.86
N HIS A 220 -3.42 -7.06 -6.69
CA HIS A 220 -4.17 -5.84 -6.44
C HIS A 220 -5.25 -5.66 -7.50
N ALA A 221 -6.52 -5.54 -7.10
CA ALA A 221 -7.60 -5.30 -8.04
C ALA A 221 -7.49 -3.91 -8.70
N THR A 222 -7.53 -3.86 -10.03
CA THR A 222 -7.35 -2.61 -10.79
C THR A 222 -8.65 -1.95 -11.22
N GLU A 223 -9.77 -2.69 -11.16
CA GLU A 223 -11.10 -2.28 -11.62
C GLU A 223 -12.18 -2.71 -10.62
#